data_AF-A0A7S3ZLA9-F1
#
_entry.id   AF-A0A7S3ZLA9-F1
#
_cell.length_a   1.000
_cell.length_b   1.000
_cell.length_c   1.000
_cell.angle_alpha   90.00
_cell.angle_beta   90.00
_cell.angle_gamma   90.00
#
_symmetry.space_group_name_H-M   'P 1'
#
loop_
_entity.id
_entity.type
_entity.pdbx_description
1 polymer ?
#
loop_
_entity_poly.entity_id
_entity_poly.type
_entity_poly.pdbx_seq_one_letter_code
_entity_poly.pdbx_strand_id
1 'polypeptide(L)'
;MCWNRNVSIVAAVWGWVACALLAYRGGRNDRWYALYLFTFTLTQVIDAVLWSLQYDRGLEACDGRQMSFAVGAPDGQLENLIVSKYAIPAVVIIQYAAQLAYPSSRNPRLRKVMLLGYVCAGVVMCYTSGCTDVIRAKFPEPHSTLRWGGTRTPALPILLVAAATIANFFVVVDDRIVLAVLVVPFLCVITILWTTEGTLALGSKWCTYCLIYSILFLAAPLWDVRRWKDNEPPASPVASRDDEETKEGDIESLVAAEERGRKQARDDDVEEGWDRFVAEQSGELE
;
A
#
# COMPACT_ATOMS: atom_id res chain seq x y z
N MET A 1 5.71 -19.03 8.35
CA MET A 1 4.25 -19.03 8.17
C MET A 1 3.57 -18.74 9.50
N CYS A 2 2.41 -18.11 9.49
CA CYS A 2 1.80 -17.51 10.68
C CYS A 2 0.71 -18.39 11.23
N TRP A 3 1.18 -19.45 11.87
CA TRP A 3 0.37 -20.55 12.36
C TRP A 3 -0.30 -20.29 13.71
N ASN A 4 0.04 -19.18 14.35
CA ASN A 4 -0.51 -18.78 15.64
C ASN A 4 -0.24 -17.29 15.89
N ARG A 5 -0.92 -16.76 16.91
CA ARG A 5 -0.79 -15.37 17.37
C ARG A 5 0.65 -14.95 17.64
N ASN A 6 1.43 -15.78 18.33
CA ASN A 6 2.78 -15.42 18.76
C ASN A 6 3.72 -15.23 17.56
N VAL A 7 3.65 -16.13 16.57
CA VAL A 7 4.45 -16.03 15.34
C VAL A 7 4.06 -14.79 14.54
N SER A 8 2.76 -14.48 14.44
CA SER A 8 2.30 -13.24 13.80
C SER A 8 2.85 -12.00 14.50
N ILE A 9 2.79 -11.92 15.84
CA ILE A 9 3.30 -10.78 16.60
C ILE A 9 4.82 -10.65 16.44
N VAL A 10 5.57 -11.74 16.59
CA VAL A 10 7.04 -11.71 16.45
C VAL A 10 7.44 -11.29 15.03
N ALA A 11 6.76 -11.81 14.01
CA ALA A 11 6.98 -11.38 12.63
C ALA A 11 6.64 -9.90 12.42
N ALA A 12 5.58 -9.40 13.04
CA ALA A 12 5.21 -7.99 12.97
C ALA A 12 6.27 -7.09 13.61
N VAL A 13 6.72 -7.44 14.82
CA VAL A 13 7.78 -6.72 15.53
C VAL A 13 9.06 -6.71 14.71
N TRP A 14 9.48 -7.85 14.17
CA TRP A 14 10.63 -7.94 13.29
C TRP A 14 10.48 -7.06 12.04
N GLY A 15 9.30 -7.11 11.41
CA GLY A 15 8.96 -6.27 10.27
C GLY A 15 9.10 -4.77 10.58
N TRP A 16 8.58 -4.31 11.72
CA TRP A 16 8.75 -2.91 12.16
C TRP A 16 10.19 -2.53 12.45
N VAL A 17 10.96 -3.41 13.11
CA VAL A 17 12.40 -3.17 13.34
C VAL A 17 13.13 -3.02 12.01
N ALA A 18 12.89 -3.92 11.05
CA ALA A 18 13.49 -3.83 9.73
C ALA A 18 13.06 -2.55 8.98
N CYS A 19 11.79 -2.16 9.06
CA CYS A 19 11.31 -0.89 8.50
C CYS A 19 12.04 0.32 9.11
N ALA A 20 12.21 0.34 10.44
CA ALA A 20 12.92 1.41 11.14
C ALA A 20 14.41 1.47 10.73
N LEU A 21 15.07 0.32 10.62
CA LEU A 21 16.45 0.22 10.16
C LEU A 21 16.62 0.69 8.71
N LEU A 22 15.70 0.33 7.82
CA LEU A 22 15.68 0.80 6.43
C LEU A 22 15.45 2.32 6.37
N ALA A 23 14.48 2.83 7.12
CA ALA A 23 14.20 4.26 7.19
C ALA A 23 15.41 5.06 7.71
N TYR A 24 16.15 4.51 8.69
CA TYR A 24 17.38 5.10 9.22
C TYR A 24 18.56 5.03 8.25
N ARG A 25 18.73 3.89 7.54
CA ARG A 25 19.85 3.68 6.61
C ARG A 25 19.85 4.67 5.45
N GLY A 26 18.67 5.08 4.97
CA GLY A 26 18.55 6.18 4.00
C GLY A 26 19.03 5.88 2.58
N GLY A 27 19.21 4.60 2.20
CA GLY A 27 19.50 4.22 0.83
C GLY A 27 18.38 4.63 -0.14
N ARG A 28 18.73 4.78 -1.44
CA ARG A 28 17.81 5.27 -2.49
C ARG A 28 16.43 4.62 -2.47
N ASN A 29 16.38 3.29 -2.33
CA ASN A 29 15.15 2.52 -2.32
C ASN A 29 14.66 2.18 -0.90
N ASP A 30 15.40 2.52 0.14
CA ASP A 30 15.11 2.05 1.50
C ASP A 30 13.79 2.57 2.04
N ARG A 31 13.42 3.81 1.71
CA ARG A 31 12.09 4.34 2.05
C ARG A 31 10.97 3.52 1.41
N TRP A 32 11.18 3.10 0.15
CA TRP A 32 10.21 2.26 -0.53
C TRP A 32 10.22 0.82 0.00
N TYR A 33 11.39 0.26 0.30
CA TYR A 33 11.51 -1.05 0.95
C TYR A 33 10.81 -1.05 2.31
N ALA A 34 10.98 0.00 3.11
CA ALA A 34 10.29 0.18 4.38
C ALA A 34 8.78 0.29 4.18
N LEU A 35 8.31 1.12 3.24
CA LEU A 35 6.88 1.23 2.91
C LEU A 35 6.29 -0.12 2.49
N TYR A 36 6.97 -0.84 1.59
CA TYR A 36 6.51 -2.12 1.10
C TYR A 36 6.50 -3.18 2.21
N LEU A 37 7.56 -3.24 3.02
CA LEU A 37 7.65 -4.15 4.17
C LEU A 37 6.60 -3.84 5.26
N PHE A 38 6.28 -2.57 5.47
CA PHE A 38 5.23 -2.13 6.39
C PHE A 38 3.87 -2.74 6.02
N THR A 39 3.56 -2.87 4.73
CA THR A 39 2.29 -3.48 4.30
C THR A 39 2.17 -4.95 4.70
N PHE A 40 3.26 -5.73 4.68
CA PHE A 40 3.27 -7.10 5.20
C PHE A 40 3.17 -7.13 6.73
N THR A 41 3.72 -6.12 7.40
CA THR A 41 3.62 -5.97 8.85
C THR A 41 2.17 -5.73 9.28
N LEU A 42 1.42 -4.90 8.54
CA LEU A 42 -0.03 -4.71 8.76
C LEU A 42 -0.80 -6.03 8.60
N THR A 43 -0.46 -6.83 7.59
CA THR A 43 -1.02 -8.18 7.46
C THR A 43 -0.76 -9.05 8.69
N GLN A 44 0.41 -8.94 9.31
CA GLN A 44 0.71 -9.70 10.53
C GLN A 44 -0.10 -9.27 11.73
N VAL A 45 -0.39 -7.98 11.84
CA VAL A 45 -1.30 -7.47 12.87
C VAL A 45 -2.71 -8.02 12.65
N ILE A 46 -3.20 -8.05 11.41
CA ILE A 46 -4.50 -8.67 11.08
C ILE A 46 -4.52 -10.15 11.45
N ASP A 47 -3.48 -10.91 11.10
CA ASP A 47 -3.38 -12.33 11.46
C ASP A 47 -3.34 -12.53 12.98
N ALA A 48 -2.62 -11.68 13.72
CA ALA A 48 -2.58 -11.75 15.18
C ALA A 48 -3.95 -11.47 15.82
N VAL A 49 -4.71 -10.52 15.27
CA VAL A 49 -6.09 -10.24 15.70
C VAL A 49 -6.97 -11.46 15.43
N LEU A 50 -6.94 -12.02 14.23
CA LEU A 50 -7.73 -13.20 13.87
C LEU A 50 -7.37 -14.42 14.71
N TRP A 51 -6.09 -14.66 14.98
CA TRP A 51 -5.67 -15.74 15.89
C TRP A 51 -6.12 -15.51 17.33
N SER A 52 -6.21 -14.25 17.78
CA SER A 52 -6.76 -13.95 19.11
C SER A 52 -8.25 -14.29 19.18
N LEU A 53 -9.02 -13.90 18.16
CA LEU A 53 -10.43 -14.28 18.03
C LEU A 53 -10.62 -15.80 17.97
N GLN A 54 -9.72 -16.52 17.27
CA GLN A 54 -9.72 -17.98 17.23
C GLN A 54 -9.57 -18.60 18.63
N TYR A 55 -8.71 -18.04 19.48
CA TYR A 55 -8.49 -18.57 20.84
C TYR A 55 -9.64 -18.24 21.78
N ASP A 56 -10.27 -17.08 21.62
CA ASP A 56 -11.32 -16.62 22.53
C ASP A 56 -12.68 -17.25 22.22
N ARG A 57 -13.03 -17.37 20.93
CA ARG A 57 -14.39 -17.74 20.48
C ARG A 57 -14.43 -18.79 19.37
N GLY A 58 -13.29 -19.05 18.72
CA GLY A 58 -13.23 -19.84 17.49
C GLY A 58 -13.65 -19.04 16.25
N LEU A 59 -13.01 -19.32 15.12
CA LEU A 59 -13.32 -18.74 13.82
C LEU A 59 -14.05 -19.76 12.95
N GLU A 60 -15.19 -19.34 12.40
CA GLU A 60 -15.98 -20.12 11.46
C GLU A 60 -16.25 -19.32 10.19
N ALA A 61 -16.38 -20.04 9.07
CA ALA A 61 -16.73 -19.43 7.81
C ALA A 61 -18.21 -18.98 7.83
N CYS A 62 -18.47 -17.76 7.35
CA CYS A 62 -19.83 -17.20 7.26
C CYS A 62 -20.36 -17.33 5.82
N ASP A 63 -20.63 -18.56 5.38
CA ASP A 63 -21.00 -18.84 3.99
C ASP A 63 -22.26 -18.09 3.54
N GLY A 64 -23.27 -17.98 4.42
CA GLY A 64 -24.50 -17.23 4.15
C GLY A 64 -24.36 -15.70 4.10
N ARG A 65 -23.16 -15.15 4.33
CA ARG A 65 -22.85 -13.71 4.31
C ARG A 65 -21.91 -13.33 3.16
N GLN A 66 -21.65 -14.25 2.25
CA GLN A 66 -21.00 -13.96 0.98
C GLN A 66 -21.90 -13.07 0.11
N MET A 67 -21.32 -12.36 -0.86
CA MET A 67 -22.06 -11.53 -1.82
C MET A 67 -23.01 -10.52 -1.14
N SER A 68 -22.54 -9.88 -0.07
CA SER A 68 -23.30 -8.85 0.64
C SER A 68 -22.34 -7.88 1.34
N PHE A 69 -22.76 -6.63 1.51
CA PHE A 69 -22.14 -5.75 2.49
C PHE A 69 -22.72 -6.06 3.87
N ALA A 70 -21.99 -5.77 4.95
CA ALA A 70 -22.27 -6.30 6.29
C ALA A 70 -23.74 -6.14 6.74
N VAL A 71 -24.46 -7.26 6.83
CA VAL A 71 -25.76 -7.38 7.49
C VAL A 71 -25.61 -8.51 8.51
N GLY A 72 -25.49 -8.17 9.81
CA GLY A 72 -25.48 -9.10 10.97
C GLY A 72 -24.59 -10.35 10.88
N ALA A 73 -23.57 -10.48 11.71
CA ALA A 73 -22.84 -11.75 11.80
C ALA A 73 -23.61 -12.80 12.63
N PRO A 74 -23.33 -14.11 12.43
CA PRO A 74 -23.68 -15.13 13.43
C PRO A 74 -23.16 -14.73 14.82
N ASP A 75 -23.82 -15.23 15.87
CA ASP A 75 -23.46 -14.89 17.26
C ASP A 75 -21.96 -15.13 17.52
N GLY A 76 -21.28 -14.11 18.06
CA GLY A 76 -19.85 -14.15 18.35
C GLY A 76 -18.90 -13.94 17.16
N GLN A 77 -19.39 -13.87 15.90
CA GLN A 77 -18.54 -13.75 14.69
C GLN A 77 -18.47 -12.33 14.10
N LEU A 78 -19.05 -11.32 14.76
CA LEU A 78 -19.11 -9.94 14.23
C LEU A 78 -17.73 -9.34 13.95
N GLU A 79 -16.80 -9.50 14.89
CA GLU A 79 -15.43 -9.00 14.77
C GLU A 79 -14.69 -9.69 13.61
N ASN A 80 -14.83 -11.01 13.48
CA ASN A 80 -14.29 -11.79 12.36
C ASN A 80 -14.85 -11.30 11.01
N LEU A 81 -16.17 -11.09 10.92
CA LEU A 81 -16.82 -10.59 9.72
C LEU A 81 -16.30 -9.19 9.33
N ILE A 82 -16.17 -8.29 10.29
CA ILE A 82 -15.69 -6.92 10.05
C ILE A 82 -14.24 -6.93 9.56
N VAL A 83 -13.36 -7.67 10.25
CA VAL A 83 -11.95 -7.76 9.86
C VAL A 83 -11.82 -8.39 8.46
N SER A 84 -12.58 -9.45 8.19
CA SER A 84 -12.54 -10.17 6.92
C SER A 84 -13.11 -9.37 5.74
N LYS A 85 -14.20 -8.63 5.94
CA LYS A 85 -14.82 -7.82 4.88
C LYS A 85 -14.14 -6.48 4.65
N TYR A 86 -13.48 -5.89 5.64
CA TYR A 86 -13.02 -4.50 5.52
C TYR A 86 -11.52 -4.32 5.77
N ALA A 87 -10.99 -4.90 6.86
CA ALA A 87 -9.57 -4.72 7.18
C ALA A 87 -8.66 -5.45 6.19
N ILE A 88 -9.01 -6.69 5.83
CA ILE A 88 -8.25 -7.49 4.86
C ILE A 88 -8.22 -6.81 3.48
N PRO A 89 -9.35 -6.44 2.85
CA PRO A 89 -9.34 -5.73 1.57
C PRO A 89 -8.59 -4.40 1.62
N ALA A 90 -8.72 -3.64 2.71
CA ALA A 90 -7.98 -2.38 2.88
C ALA A 90 -6.47 -2.61 2.87
N VAL A 91 -5.97 -3.62 3.59
CA VAL A 91 -4.54 -3.96 3.59
C VAL A 91 -4.08 -4.45 2.22
N VAL A 92 -4.89 -5.22 1.49
CA VAL A 92 -4.56 -5.64 0.12
C VAL A 92 -4.45 -4.45 -0.83
N ILE A 93 -5.36 -3.46 -0.74
CA ILE A 93 -5.26 -2.22 -1.51
C ILE A 93 -3.96 -1.47 -1.16
N ILE A 94 -3.63 -1.35 0.13
CA ILE A 94 -2.42 -0.69 0.59
C ILE A 94 -1.15 -1.39 0.06
N GLN A 95 -1.14 -2.73 0.03
CA GLN A 95 -0.05 -3.52 -0.57
C GLN A 95 0.16 -3.18 -2.05
N TYR A 96 -0.91 -3.16 -2.84
CA TYR A 96 -0.82 -2.80 -4.25
C TYR A 96 -0.45 -1.33 -4.47
N ALA A 97 -0.95 -0.42 -3.64
CA ALA A 97 -0.55 0.97 -3.67
C ALA A 97 0.95 1.13 -3.38
N ALA A 98 1.48 0.42 -2.39
CA ALA A 98 2.90 0.40 -2.09
C ALA A 98 3.73 -0.16 -3.25
N GLN A 99 3.30 -1.26 -3.89
CA GLN A 99 3.97 -1.78 -5.09
C GLN A 99 4.05 -0.71 -6.20
N LEU A 100 2.94 -0.05 -6.48
CA LEU A 100 2.84 0.96 -7.54
C LEU A 100 3.61 2.25 -7.21
N ALA A 101 3.88 2.51 -5.93
CA ALA A 101 4.67 3.64 -5.44
C ALA A 101 6.20 3.44 -5.58
N TYR A 102 6.67 2.37 -6.24
CA TYR A 102 8.10 2.15 -6.48
C TYR A 102 8.76 3.39 -7.15
N PRO A 103 9.89 3.89 -6.64
CA PRO A 103 10.50 5.16 -7.06
C PRO A 103 11.13 5.04 -8.46
N SER A 104 10.28 5.17 -9.48
CA SER A 104 10.64 5.05 -10.89
C SER A 104 9.69 5.88 -11.74
N SER A 105 10.20 6.47 -12.83
CA SER A 105 9.42 7.25 -13.80
C SER A 105 8.65 6.38 -14.80
N ARG A 106 8.75 5.05 -14.71
CA ARG A 106 8.17 4.10 -15.66
C ARG A 106 6.63 4.10 -15.59
N ASN A 107 5.96 4.33 -16.71
CA ASN A 107 4.50 4.11 -16.88
C ASN A 107 3.56 4.81 -15.86
N PRO A 108 3.70 6.11 -15.55
CA PRO A 108 2.95 6.77 -14.47
C PRO A 108 1.43 6.76 -14.68
N ARG A 109 0.96 6.92 -15.93
CA ARG A 109 -0.48 6.86 -16.26
C ARG A 109 -1.06 5.47 -16.01
N LEU A 110 -0.35 4.43 -16.45
CA LEU A 110 -0.77 3.04 -16.25
C LEU A 110 -0.85 2.70 -14.75
N ARG A 111 0.12 3.15 -13.94
CA ARG A 111 0.07 2.95 -12.48
C ARG A 111 -1.19 3.51 -11.85
N LYS A 112 -1.63 4.72 -12.24
CA LYS A 112 -2.87 5.33 -11.74
C LYS A 112 -4.11 4.49 -12.13
N VAL A 113 -4.16 4.02 -13.37
CA VAL A 113 -5.25 3.16 -13.86
C VAL A 113 -5.27 1.83 -13.11
N MET A 114 -4.11 1.21 -12.91
CA MET A 114 -3.98 -0.04 -12.15
C MET A 114 -4.41 0.15 -10.68
N LEU A 115 -4.00 1.26 -10.04
CA LEU A 115 -4.42 1.58 -8.68
C LEU A 115 -5.95 1.70 -8.58
N LEU A 116 -6.59 2.41 -9.50
CA LEU A 116 -8.05 2.50 -9.54
C LEU A 116 -8.68 1.10 -9.72
N GLY A 117 -8.13 0.28 -10.60
CA GLY A 117 -8.53 -1.12 -10.77
C GLY A 117 -8.42 -1.93 -9.48
N TYR A 118 -7.35 -1.76 -8.70
CA TYR A 118 -7.17 -2.43 -7.41
C TYR A 118 -8.11 -1.91 -6.33
N VAL A 119 -8.44 -0.62 -6.33
CA VAL A 119 -9.48 -0.07 -5.44
C VAL A 119 -10.83 -0.71 -5.76
N CYS A 120 -11.22 -0.78 -7.05
CA CYS A 120 -12.43 -1.48 -7.47
C CYS A 120 -12.41 -2.97 -7.07
N ALA A 121 -11.29 -3.66 -7.28
CA ALA A 121 -11.12 -5.05 -6.86
C ALA A 121 -11.25 -5.22 -5.34
N GLY A 122 -10.72 -4.29 -4.55
CA GLY A 122 -10.87 -4.30 -3.09
C GLY A 122 -12.31 -4.08 -2.64
N VAL A 123 -13.08 -3.20 -3.31
CA VAL A 123 -14.53 -3.06 -3.05
C VAL A 123 -15.27 -4.37 -3.37
N VAL A 124 -14.92 -5.03 -4.47
CA VAL A 124 -15.45 -6.36 -4.81
C VAL A 124 -15.05 -7.39 -3.74
N MET A 125 -13.83 -7.34 -3.22
CA MET A 125 -13.42 -8.18 -2.10
C MET A 125 -14.27 -7.93 -0.85
N CYS A 126 -14.60 -6.68 -0.52
CA CYS A 126 -15.49 -6.36 0.61
C CYS A 126 -16.87 -7.00 0.47
N TYR A 127 -17.41 -7.00 -0.76
CA TYR A 127 -18.70 -7.61 -1.09
C TYR A 127 -18.65 -9.14 -1.07
N THR A 128 -17.61 -9.73 -1.65
CA THR A 128 -17.51 -11.17 -1.89
C THR A 128 -16.98 -11.96 -0.69
N SER A 129 -16.20 -11.32 0.21
CA SER A 129 -15.58 -11.99 1.36
C SER A 129 -16.61 -12.34 2.45
N GLY A 130 -16.51 -13.53 3.03
CA GLY A 130 -17.23 -13.93 4.24
C GLY A 130 -16.40 -13.70 5.51
N CYS A 131 -16.59 -14.56 6.51
CA CYS A 131 -15.72 -14.62 7.69
C CYS A 131 -14.47 -15.46 7.39
N THR A 132 -13.35 -15.13 8.03
CA THR A 132 -12.13 -15.94 8.00
C THR A 132 -12.35 -17.20 8.83
N ASP A 133 -11.78 -18.32 8.40
CA ASP A 133 -11.82 -19.58 9.13
C ASP A 133 -10.43 -20.21 9.26
N VAL A 134 -10.33 -21.24 10.09
CA VAL A 134 -9.10 -22.02 10.26
C VAL A 134 -9.20 -23.31 9.47
N ILE A 135 -8.24 -23.52 8.56
CA ILE A 135 -8.07 -24.78 7.85
C ILE A 135 -6.83 -25.50 8.36
N ARG A 136 -6.76 -26.82 8.11
CA ARG A 136 -5.60 -27.64 8.48
C ARG A 136 -4.77 -27.94 7.25
N ALA A 137 -3.58 -27.35 7.16
CA ALA A 137 -2.58 -27.71 6.17
C ALA A 137 -2.06 -29.13 6.44
N LYS A 138 -1.64 -29.86 5.39
CA LYS A 138 -1.26 -31.28 5.50
C LYS A 138 0.25 -31.54 5.45
N PHE A 139 1.07 -30.54 5.10
CA PHE A 139 2.52 -30.68 4.91
C PHE A 139 3.25 -29.44 5.46
N PRO A 140 4.49 -29.55 5.97
CA PRO A 140 5.25 -30.79 6.23
C PRO A 140 4.68 -31.60 7.40
N GLU A 141 4.00 -30.94 8.34
CA GLU A 141 3.20 -31.58 9.39
C GLU A 141 1.82 -30.91 9.48
N PRO A 142 0.78 -31.60 9.98
CA PRO A 142 -0.55 -31.02 10.09
C PRO A 142 -0.61 -29.83 11.04
N HIS A 143 -0.82 -28.63 10.51
CA HIS A 143 -0.89 -27.39 11.30
C HIS A 143 -2.06 -26.51 10.89
N SER A 144 -2.50 -25.66 11.81
CA SER A 144 -3.59 -24.72 11.59
C SER A 144 -3.11 -23.50 10.80
N THR A 145 -3.92 -23.04 9.84
CA THR A 145 -3.64 -21.84 9.05
C THR A 145 -4.93 -21.06 8.79
N LEU A 146 -4.85 -19.73 8.79
CA LEU A 146 -5.99 -18.88 8.51
C LEU A 146 -6.27 -18.81 7.01
N ARG A 147 -7.54 -18.94 6.66
CA ARG A 147 -8.06 -18.73 5.32
C ARG A 147 -8.96 -17.50 5.32
N TRP A 148 -8.40 -16.38 4.87
CA TRP A 148 -9.10 -15.11 4.83
C TRP A 148 -10.37 -15.17 3.97
N GLY A 149 -11.48 -14.67 4.52
CA GLY A 149 -12.76 -14.56 3.81
C GLY A 149 -13.52 -15.87 3.59
N GLY A 150 -13.03 -17.00 4.11
CA GLY A 150 -13.81 -18.23 4.35
C GLY A 150 -14.05 -19.16 3.16
N THR A 151 -13.62 -18.80 1.95
CA THR A 151 -14.09 -19.51 0.74
C THR A 151 -13.15 -20.61 0.25
N ARG A 152 -13.74 -21.68 -0.32
CA ARG A 152 -13.01 -22.66 -1.15
C ARG A 152 -12.76 -22.04 -2.52
N THR A 153 -11.86 -21.07 -2.57
CA THR A 153 -11.52 -20.41 -3.83
C THR A 153 -10.79 -21.40 -4.72
N PRO A 154 -11.23 -21.62 -5.98
CA PRO A 154 -10.45 -22.40 -6.93
C PRO A 154 -9.07 -21.78 -7.11
N ALA A 155 -8.12 -22.56 -7.62
CA ALA A 155 -6.75 -22.10 -7.82
C ALA A 155 -6.63 -20.82 -8.68
N LEU A 156 -7.54 -20.66 -9.64
CA LEU A 156 -7.48 -19.63 -10.68
C LEU A 156 -7.44 -18.19 -10.12
N PRO A 157 -8.37 -17.74 -9.26
CA PRO A 157 -8.27 -16.41 -8.64
C PRO A 157 -6.94 -16.12 -7.96
N ILE A 158 -6.30 -17.12 -7.34
CA ILE A 158 -5.03 -16.89 -6.65
C ILE A 158 -3.88 -16.79 -7.66
N LEU A 159 -3.91 -17.59 -8.73
CA LEU A 159 -2.97 -17.44 -9.85
C LEU A 159 -3.12 -16.07 -10.52
N LEU A 160 -4.33 -15.54 -10.63
CA LEU A 160 -4.58 -14.19 -11.15
C LEU A 160 -3.97 -13.11 -10.23
N VAL A 161 -4.13 -13.24 -8.92
CA VAL A 161 -3.49 -12.34 -7.93
C VAL A 161 -1.96 -12.41 -8.02
N ALA A 162 -1.41 -13.62 -8.12
CA ALA A 162 0.03 -13.82 -8.28
C ALA A 162 0.55 -13.20 -9.59
N ALA A 163 -0.14 -13.43 -10.70
CA ALA A 163 0.19 -12.87 -12.00
C ALA A 163 0.09 -11.34 -11.98
N ALA A 164 -0.95 -10.77 -11.37
CA ALA A 164 -1.11 -9.33 -11.21
C ALA A 164 0.03 -8.71 -10.38
N THR A 165 0.42 -9.36 -9.28
CA THR A 165 1.55 -8.93 -8.44
C THR A 165 2.86 -8.90 -9.23
N ILE A 166 3.14 -9.96 -10.01
CA ILE A 166 4.34 -10.01 -10.85
C ILE A 166 4.28 -8.93 -11.94
N ALA A 167 3.13 -8.80 -12.61
CA ALA A 167 2.93 -7.79 -13.66
C ALA A 167 3.16 -6.36 -13.12
N ASN A 168 2.73 -6.05 -11.90
CA ASN A 168 3.01 -4.76 -11.26
C ASN A 168 4.50 -4.48 -11.21
N PHE A 169 5.31 -5.43 -10.74
CA PHE A 169 6.74 -5.23 -10.67
C PHE A 169 7.37 -4.99 -12.05
N PHE A 170 6.94 -5.71 -13.09
CA PHE A 170 7.41 -5.45 -14.46
C PHE A 170 6.98 -4.07 -14.99
N VAL A 171 5.82 -3.56 -14.56
CA VAL A 171 5.31 -2.24 -14.95
C VAL A 171 6.09 -1.11 -14.28
N VAL A 172 6.50 -1.27 -13.02
CA VAL A 172 7.04 -0.18 -12.19
C VAL A 172 8.55 -0.22 -12.01
N VAL A 173 9.14 -1.41 -11.92
CA VAL A 173 10.58 -1.57 -11.64
C VAL A 173 11.37 -1.43 -12.93
N ASP A 174 12.36 -0.55 -12.91
CA ASP A 174 13.29 -0.26 -14.00
C ASP A 174 14.60 -1.04 -13.88
N ASP A 175 14.99 -1.41 -12.66
CA ASP A 175 16.20 -2.18 -12.36
C ASP A 175 15.96 -3.70 -12.39
N ARG A 176 16.75 -4.42 -13.19
CA ARG A 176 16.62 -5.88 -13.36
C ARG A 176 17.01 -6.67 -12.10
N ILE A 177 17.97 -6.18 -11.31
CA ILE A 177 18.41 -6.83 -10.07
C ILE A 177 17.31 -6.68 -9.02
N VAL A 178 16.79 -5.46 -8.84
CA VAL A 178 15.68 -5.21 -7.91
C VAL A 178 14.44 -6.03 -8.31
N LEU A 179 14.12 -6.08 -9.61
CA LEU A 179 13.04 -6.90 -10.13
C LEU A 179 13.24 -8.38 -9.80
N ALA A 180 14.45 -8.92 -9.97
CA ALA A 180 14.77 -10.31 -9.62
C ALA A 180 14.61 -10.57 -8.11
N VAL A 181 15.08 -9.65 -7.27
CA VAL A 181 14.94 -9.74 -5.80
C VAL A 181 13.48 -9.69 -5.36
N LEU A 182 12.61 -9.01 -6.09
CA LEU A 182 11.18 -8.99 -5.80
C LEU A 182 10.47 -10.25 -6.32
N VAL A 183 10.70 -10.63 -7.58
CA VAL A 183 9.92 -11.68 -8.27
C VAL A 183 10.40 -13.09 -7.93
N VAL A 184 11.71 -13.34 -7.83
CA VAL A 184 12.23 -14.71 -7.61
C VAL A 184 11.80 -15.26 -6.25
N PRO A 185 12.01 -14.55 -5.12
CA PRO A 185 11.52 -15.02 -3.82
C PRO A 185 10.00 -15.16 -3.79
N PHE A 186 9.28 -14.26 -4.48
CA PHE A 186 7.82 -14.34 -4.57
C PHE A 186 7.37 -15.66 -5.20
N LEU A 187 7.93 -16.00 -6.36
CA LEU A 187 7.65 -17.23 -7.07
C LEU A 187 8.07 -18.47 -6.28
N CYS A 188 9.24 -18.45 -5.63
CA CYS A 188 9.69 -19.54 -4.78
C CYS A 188 8.70 -19.79 -3.64
N VAL A 189 8.28 -18.75 -2.93
CA VAL A 189 7.33 -18.89 -1.82
C VAL A 189 5.97 -19.36 -2.32
N ILE A 190 5.41 -18.79 -3.40
CA ILE A 190 4.15 -19.29 -3.98
C ILE A 190 4.24 -20.75 -4.38
N THR A 191 5.34 -21.14 -5.05
CA THR A 191 5.53 -22.52 -5.51
C THR A 191 5.61 -23.47 -4.32
N ILE A 192 6.36 -23.12 -3.28
CA ILE A 192 6.42 -23.90 -2.04
C ILE A 192 5.03 -24.00 -1.41
N LEU A 193 4.33 -22.88 -1.22
CA LEU A 193 2.99 -22.89 -0.61
C LEU A 193 1.99 -23.73 -1.41
N TRP A 194 2.07 -23.68 -2.74
CA TRP A 194 1.25 -24.49 -3.62
C TRP A 194 1.56 -25.98 -3.46
N THR A 195 2.83 -26.36 -3.49
CA THR A 195 3.24 -27.77 -3.39
C THR A 195 2.99 -28.36 -2.00
N THR A 196 3.19 -27.57 -0.94
CA THR A 196 3.05 -28.06 0.44
C THR A 196 1.60 -28.04 0.89
N GLU A 197 0.89 -26.94 0.71
CA GLU A 197 -0.45 -26.81 1.30
C GLU A 197 -1.57 -27.27 0.36
N GLY A 198 -1.26 -27.54 -0.91
CA GLY A 198 -2.23 -27.97 -1.93
C GLY A 198 -3.30 -26.92 -2.27
N THR A 199 -3.28 -25.78 -1.57
CA THR A 199 -4.18 -24.65 -1.76
C THR A 199 -3.38 -23.37 -1.53
N LEU A 200 -3.58 -22.36 -2.38
CA LEU A 200 -3.09 -21.01 -2.10
C LEU A 200 -4.18 -20.18 -1.43
N ALA A 201 -4.86 -20.75 -0.42
CA ALA A 201 -5.77 -19.96 0.42
C ALA A 201 -5.07 -18.64 0.81
N LEU A 202 -5.67 -17.52 0.38
CA LEU A 202 -5.04 -16.20 0.18
C LEU A 202 -4.62 -15.49 1.49
N GLY A 203 -4.69 -16.20 2.63
CA GLY A 203 -4.87 -15.60 3.95
C GLY A 203 -3.60 -15.26 4.73
N SER A 204 -3.03 -16.20 5.48
CA SER A 204 -1.96 -15.87 6.46
C SER A 204 -0.52 -16.16 6.01
N LYS A 205 -0.31 -16.37 4.71
CA LYS A 205 0.99 -16.82 4.19
C LYS A 205 1.98 -15.68 3.94
N TRP A 206 1.49 -14.44 4.09
CA TRP A 206 2.22 -13.19 3.85
C TRP A 206 3.37 -12.94 4.83
N CYS A 207 3.41 -13.56 6.01
CA CYS A 207 4.58 -13.38 6.91
C CYS A 207 5.86 -14.00 6.41
N THR A 208 5.76 -15.11 5.66
CA THR A 208 6.97 -15.69 5.08
C THR A 208 7.63 -14.67 4.15
N TYR A 209 6.82 -13.90 3.42
CA TYR A 209 7.29 -12.77 2.61
C TYR A 209 7.81 -11.63 3.49
N CYS A 210 7.14 -11.28 4.59
CA CYS A 210 7.65 -10.27 5.53
C CYS A 210 9.08 -10.60 5.99
N LEU A 211 9.31 -11.83 6.46
CA LEU A 211 10.63 -12.27 6.93
C LEU A 211 11.65 -12.31 5.79
N ILE A 212 11.32 -12.94 4.65
CA ILE A 212 12.25 -13.06 3.52
C ILE A 212 12.60 -11.68 2.97
N TYR A 213 11.62 -10.81 2.70
CA TYR A 213 11.88 -9.48 2.18
C TYR A 213 12.56 -8.58 3.19
N SER A 214 12.29 -8.70 4.50
CA SER A 214 13.03 -7.94 5.51
C SER A 214 14.53 -8.24 5.43
N ILE A 215 14.91 -9.52 5.33
CA ILE A 215 16.31 -9.94 5.21
C ILE A 215 16.89 -9.44 3.88
N LEU A 216 16.18 -9.66 2.77
CA LEU A 216 16.67 -9.25 1.44
C LEU A 216 16.86 -7.74 1.34
N PHE A 217 15.92 -6.94 1.84
CA PHE A 217 16.01 -5.48 1.82
C PHE A 217 17.08 -4.95 2.76
N LEU A 218 17.22 -5.53 3.96
CA LEU A 218 18.34 -5.21 4.85
C LEU A 218 19.69 -5.61 4.24
N ALA A 219 19.72 -6.68 3.43
CA ALA A 219 20.91 -7.10 2.69
C ALA A 219 21.12 -6.37 1.35
N ALA A 220 20.29 -5.39 0.98
CA ALA A 220 20.47 -4.57 -0.23
C ALA A 220 21.92 -4.09 -0.48
N PRO A 221 22.64 -3.57 0.53
CA PRO A 221 24.09 -3.45 0.56
C PRO A 221 24.95 -4.47 -0.20
N LEU A 222 24.59 -5.74 -0.11
CA LEU A 222 25.38 -6.87 -0.60
C LEU A 222 25.07 -7.22 -2.05
N TRP A 223 23.88 -6.89 -2.55
CA TRP A 223 23.43 -7.27 -3.90
C TRP A 223 23.14 -6.09 -4.83
N ASP A 224 22.94 -4.88 -4.31
CA ASP A 224 22.86 -3.61 -5.06
C ASP A 224 24.18 -2.81 -4.93
N VAL A 225 25.30 -3.52 -5.09
CA VAL A 225 26.66 -2.98 -4.85
C VAL A 225 26.98 -1.78 -5.75
N ARG A 226 26.45 -1.78 -6.99
CA ARG A 226 26.71 -0.73 -7.99
C ARG A 226 26.21 0.62 -7.52
N ARG A 227 25.04 0.67 -6.88
CA ARG A 227 24.39 1.94 -6.51
C ARG A 227 24.70 2.38 -5.08
N TRP A 228 25.32 1.51 -4.28
CA TRP A 228 25.76 1.85 -2.93
C TRP A 228 27.15 2.48 -2.89
N LYS A 229 28.00 2.21 -3.89
CA LYS A 229 29.30 2.88 -4.05
C LYS A 229 29.20 4.29 -4.67
N ASP A 230 28.12 4.55 -5.41
CA ASP A 230 27.96 5.78 -6.20
C ASP A 230 27.17 6.90 -5.48
N ASN A 231 26.83 6.73 -4.20
CA ASN A 231 26.13 7.76 -3.43
C ASN A 231 26.99 8.24 -2.25
N GLU A 232 27.44 9.49 -2.35
CA GLU A 232 27.50 10.41 -1.22
C GLU A 232 26.32 10.18 -0.26
N PRO A 233 26.53 10.37 1.05
CA PRO A 233 25.45 10.19 2.02
C PRO A 233 24.25 11.06 1.61
N PRO A 234 23.00 10.55 1.75
CA PRO A 234 21.84 11.40 1.55
C PRO A 234 21.98 12.61 2.48
N ALA A 235 21.86 13.81 1.92
CA ALA A 235 21.78 15.03 2.70
C ALA A 235 20.79 14.80 3.86
N SER A 236 21.31 14.93 5.07
CA SER A 236 20.51 14.89 6.29
C SER A 236 19.32 15.84 6.13
N PRO A 237 18.09 15.46 6.51
CA PRO A 237 16.97 16.41 6.54
C PRO A 237 17.07 17.38 7.73
N VAL A 238 18.18 17.37 8.48
CA VAL A 238 18.51 18.46 9.40
C VAL A 238 19.03 19.61 8.55
N ALA A 239 18.11 20.50 8.20
CA ALA A 239 18.33 21.76 7.53
C ALA A 239 19.71 22.39 7.83
N SER A 240 20.61 22.37 6.84
CA SER A 240 21.44 23.55 6.59
C SER A 240 20.54 24.55 5.87
N ARG A 241 19.75 25.25 6.67
CA ARG A 241 19.17 26.52 6.29
C ARG A 241 20.35 27.48 6.30
N ASP A 242 21.04 27.60 5.17
CA ASP A 242 21.86 28.71 4.72
C ASP A 242 22.37 28.33 3.32
N ASP A 243 22.36 29.30 2.41
CA ASP A 243 22.83 29.22 1.01
C ASP A 243 21.83 28.69 -0.04
N GLU A 244 20.64 29.30 -0.11
CA GLU A 244 19.98 29.48 -1.42
C GLU A 244 20.04 30.95 -1.79
N GLU A 245 21.08 31.26 -2.56
CA GLU A 245 21.30 32.51 -3.27
C GLU A 245 20.06 32.79 -4.14
N THR A 246 19.16 33.61 -3.62
CA THR A 246 18.00 34.15 -4.34
C THR A 246 18.49 34.84 -5.60
N LYS A 247 18.25 34.20 -6.75
CA LYS A 247 18.41 34.83 -8.06
C LYS A 247 17.49 36.05 -8.11
N GLU A 248 18.07 37.24 -8.15
CA GLU A 248 17.39 38.54 -8.22
C GLU A 248 16.32 38.63 -9.33
N GLY A 249 16.37 37.75 -10.35
CA GLY A 249 15.38 37.69 -11.42
C GLY A 249 13.97 37.20 -11.02
N ASP A 250 13.81 36.41 -9.94
CA ASP A 250 12.48 35.92 -9.55
C ASP A 250 11.67 36.98 -8.78
N ILE A 251 12.35 37.87 -8.04
CA ILE A 251 11.70 38.95 -7.29
C ILE A 251 11.14 40.02 -8.25
N GLU A 252 11.90 40.41 -9.27
CA GLU A 252 11.41 41.38 -10.27
C GLU A 252 10.19 40.84 -11.03
N SER A 253 10.16 39.54 -11.31
CA SER A 253 9.02 38.91 -12.00
C SER A 253 7.74 38.89 -11.15
N LEU A 254 7.88 38.70 -9.84
CA LEU A 254 6.79 38.71 -8.88
C LEU A 254 6.28 40.12 -8.62
N VAL A 255 7.19 41.10 -8.48
CA VAL A 255 6.83 42.52 -8.35
C VAL A 255 6.10 43.02 -9.60
N ALA A 256 6.58 42.64 -10.80
CA ALA A 256 5.91 43.00 -12.06
C ALA A 256 4.55 42.29 -12.25
N ALA A 257 4.34 41.13 -11.64
CA ALA A 257 3.03 40.46 -11.62
C ALA A 257 2.06 41.15 -10.65
N GLU A 258 2.55 41.55 -9.47
CA GLU A 258 1.75 42.28 -8.48
C GLU A 258 1.35 43.68 -8.98
N GLU A 259 2.26 44.41 -9.62
CA GLU A 259 1.94 45.72 -10.22
C GLU A 259 0.91 45.60 -11.36
N ARG A 260 0.97 44.54 -12.17
CA ARG A 260 -0.05 44.26 -13.19
C ARG A 260 -1.41 43.96 -12.56
N GLY A 261 -1.45 43.18 -11.49
CA GLY A 261 -2.68 42.90 -10.74
C GLY A 261 -3.30 44.16 -10.14
N ARG A 262 -2.49 45.07 -9.56
CA ARG A 262 -3.00 46.33 -9.01
C ARG A 262 -3.51 47.30 -10.09
N LYS A 263 -2.87 47.32 -11.26
CA LYS A 263 -3.33 48.18 -12.36
C LYS A 263 -4.67 47.70 -12.90
N GLN A 264 -4.83 46.39 -13.05
CA GLN A 264 -6.07 45.78 -13.52
C GLN A 264 -7.22 45.98 -12.53
N ALA A 265 -6.98 45.78 -11.23
CA ALA A 265 -8.01 46.06 -10.21
C ALA A 265 -8.44 47.54 -10.18
N ARG A 266 -7.50 48.47 -10.45
CA ARG A 266 -7.81 49.90 -10.50
C ARG A 266 -8.62 50.28 -11.74
N ASP A 267 -8.35 49.62 -12.88
CA ASP A 267 -9.10 49.87 -14.11
C ASP A 267 -10.52 49.28 -14.01
N ASP A 268 -10.67 48.10 -13.39
CA ASP A 268 -11.96 47.47 -13.11
C ASP A 268 -12.83 48.33 -12.15
N ASP A 269 -12.24 48.88 -11.08
CA ASP A 269 -12.94 49.80 -10.15
C ASP A 269 -13.42 51.10 -10.83
N VAL A 270 -12.67 51.58 -11.85
CA VAL A 270 -13.04 52.77 -12.62
C VAL A 270 -14.17 52.46 -13.59
N GLU A 271 -14.16 51.29 -14.22
CA GLU A 271 -15.23 50.84 -15.13
C GLU A 271 -16.53 50.61 -14.35
N GLU A 272 -16.46 49.95 -13.19
CA GLU A 272 -17.62 49.70 -12.32
C GLU A 272 -18.18 51.01 -11.73
N GLY A 273 -17.31 51.97 -11.40
CA GLY A 273 -17.70 53.32 -10.98
C GLY A 273 -18.34 54.15 -12.09
N TRP A 274 -17.88 54.00 -13.33
CA TRP A 274 -18.44 54.68 -14.50
C TRP A 274 -19.82 54.14 -14.87
N ASP A 275 -19.99 52.81 -14.87
CA ASP A 275 -21.27 52.18 -15.15
C ASP A 275 -22.32 52.54 -14.10
N ARG A 276 -21.91 52.64 -12.83
CA ARG A 276 -22.78 53.11 -11.74
C ARG A 276 -23.20 54.56 -11.91
N PHE A 277 -22.28 55.44 -12.33
CA PHE A 277 -22.60 56.84 -12.61
C PHE A 277 -23.57 56.98 -13.79
N VAL A 278 -23.41 56.16 -14.85
CA VAL A 278 -24.32 56.14 -15.99
C VAL A 278 -25.72 55.65 -15.57
N ALA A 279 -25.79 54.62 -14.73
CA ALA A 279 -27.06 54.09 -14.20
C ALA A 279 -27.80 55.07 -13.28
N GLU A 280 -27.07 55.88 -12.49
CA GLU A 280 -27.67 56.94 -11.67
C GLU A 280 -28.21 58.11 -12.52
N GLN A 281 -27.56 58.43 -13.64
CA GLN A 281 -28.03 59.47 -14.57
C GLN A 281 -29.19 59.01 -15.48
N SER A 282 -29.32 57.71 -15.76
CA SER A 282 -30.43 57.15 -16.55
C SER A 282 -31.73 56.99 -15.74
N GLY A 283 -31.70 57.17 -14.42
CA GLY A 283 -32.84 56.99 -13.53
C GLY A 283 -33.22 55.53 -13.32
N GLU A 284 -32.30 54.59 -13.57
CA GLU A 284 -32.53 53.14 -13.44
C GLU A 284 -32.26 52.61 -12.02
N LEU A 285 -31.75 53.45 -11.12
CA LEU A 285 -31.56 53.15 -9.71
C LEU A 285 -32.60 53.91 -8.85
N GLU A 286 -33.82 53.37 -8.77
CA GLU A 286 -34.78 53.58 -7.67
C GLU A 286 -34.89 52.33 -6.80
#